data_AF-A0A170WAG3-F1
#
_entry.id   AF-A0A170WAG3-F1
#
_cell.length_a   1.000
_cell.length_b   1.000
_cell.length_c   1.000
_cell.angle_alpha   90.00
_cell.angle_beta   90.00
_cell.angle_gamma   90.00
#
_symmetry.space_group_name_H-M   'P 1'
#
loop_
_entity.id
_entity.type
_entity.pdbx_description
1 polymer ?
#
loop_
_entity_poly.entity_id
_entity_poly.type
_entity_poly.pdbx_seq_one_letter_code
_entity_poly.pdbx_strand_id
1 'polypeptide(L)'
;RQQVGETRLDLLAKNFEIFKKIIPEIVKYSPEVIILVVSNPVDILSYVTWKLSGLPHHRVIGSGTNLDTARFKQLISLKFGINIQSVDMWILGEHGDSSVPVFSSLRVGDVALAGNKSDCENLKKWEEIH
;
A
#
# COMPACT_ATOMS: atom_id res chain seq x y z
N ARG A 1 9.40 -11.79 9.22
CA ARG A 1 10.13 -11.54 7.95
C ARG A 1 10.15 -12.84 7.18
N GLN A 2 9.92 -12.77 5.88
CA GLN A 2 10.00 -13.95 5.01
C GLN A 2 11.41 -14.53 5.09
N GLN A 3 11.51 -15.85 5.29
CA GLN A 3 12.81 -16.53 5.29
C GLN A 3 13.25 -16.84 3.86
N VAL A 4 14.57 -16.96 3.64
CA VAL A 4 15.11 -17.33 2.33
C VAL A 4 14.61 -18.74 1.98
N GLY A 5 13.82 -18.86 0.92
CA GLY A 5 13.19 -20.11 0.48
C GLY A 5 11.73 -20.32 0.93
N GLU A 6 11.18 -19.46 1.78
CA GLU A 6 9.77 -19.51 2.19
C GLU A 6 8.87 -18.98 1.06
N THR A 7 7.83 -19.72 0.67
CA THR A 7 6.91 -19.26 -0.37
C THR A 7 5.98 -18.16 0.19
N ARG A 8 5.39 -17.35 -0.70
CA ARG A 8 4.34 -16.38 -0.32
C ARG A 8 3.16 -17.05 0.40
N LEU A 9 2.83 -18.30 0.03
CA LEU A 9 1.75 -19.07 0.65
C LEU A 9 2.10 -19.54 2.06
N ASP A 10 3.33 -20.00 2.28
CA ASP A 10 3.78 -20.44 3.62
C ASP A 10 3.77 -19.27 4.61
N LEU A 11 4.28 -18.11 4.16
CA LEU A 11 4.28 -16.88 4.96
C LEU A 11 2.84 -16.46 5.32
N LEU A 12 1.91 -16.57 4.37
CA LEU A 12 0.51 -16.26 4.58
C LEU A 12 -0.14 -17.21 5.60
N ALA A 13 0.09 -18.52 5.48
CA ALA A 13 -0.45 -19.51 6.40
C ALA A 13 0.05 -19.28 7.83
N LYS A 14 1.34 -18.99 7.99
CA LYS A 14 1.95 -18.67 9.29
C LYS A 14 1.36 -17.39 9.89
N ASN A 15 1.27 -16.32 9.12
CA ASN A 15 0.70 -15.06 9.60
C ASN A 15 -0.78 -15.21 9.94
N PHE A 16 -1.53 -16.00 9.17
CA PHE A 16 -2.93 -16.30 9.45
C PHE A 16 -3.12 -16.98 10.81
N GLU A 17 -2.30 -17.97 11.16
CA GLU A 17 -2.36 -18.65 12.46
C GLU A 17 -1.99 -17.73 13.63
N ILE A 18 -1.12 -16.75 13.41
CA ILE A 18 -0.86 -15.69 14.40
C ILE A 18 -2.10 -14.81 14.54
N PHE A 19 -2.66 -14.31 13.43
CA PHE A 19 -3.79 -13.38 13.41
C PHE A 19 -5.05 -13.96 14.07
N LYS A 20 -5.33 -15.25 13.87
CA LYS A 20 -6.41 -15.98 14.56
C LYS A 20 -6.36 -15.86 16.08
N LYS A 21 -5.16 -15.74 16.66
CA LYS A 21 -4.96 -15.66 18.11
C LYS A 21 -5.01 -14.21 18.61
N ILE A 22 -4.37 -13.29 17.89
CA ILE A 22 -4.22 -11.91 18.35
C ILE A 22 -5.44 -11.03 18.10
N ILE A 23 -6.12 -11.17 16.95
CA ILE A 23 -7.20 -10.24 16.56
C ILE A 23 -8.41 -10.34 17.49
N PRO A 24 -8.91 -11.54 17.88
CA PRO A 24 -10.02 -11.63 18.82
C PRO A 24 -9.70 -11.02 20.20
N GLU A 25 -8.48 -11.21 20.70
CA GLU A 25 -8.06 -10.63 21.98
C GLU A 25 -7.98 -9.10 21.91
N ILE A 26 -7.50 -8.52 20.80
CA ILE A 26 -7.49 -7.05 20.62
C ILE A 26 -8.92 -6.49 20.72
N VAL A 27 -9.88 -7.07 19.99
CA VAL A 27 -11.27 -6.58 19.98
C VAL A 27 -11.96 -6.81 21.32
N LYS A 28 -11.65 -7.91 22.02
CA LYS A 28 -12.16 -8.20 23.36
C LYS A 28 -11.84 -7.08 24.36
N TYR A 29 -10.63 -6.53 24.31
CA TYR A 29 -10.23 -5.43 25.22
C TYR A 29 -10.44 -4.03 24.63
N SER A 30 -10.69 -3.92 23.33
CA SER A 30 -10.92 -2.65 22.64
C SER A 30 -11.96 -2.83 21.53
N PRO A 31 -13.26 -2.93 21.89
CA PRO A 31 -14.33 -3.22 20.93
C PRO A 31 -14.54 -2.11 19.90
N GLU A 32 -14.12 -0.89 20.22
CA GLU A 32 -14.14 0.27 19.34
C GLU A 32 -12.72 0.65 18.91
N VAL A 33 -11.87 -0.30 18.53
CA VAL A 33 -10.53 0.00 18.02
C VAL A 33 -10.55 0.33 16.52
N ILE A 34 -9.52 1.04 16.03
CA ILE A 34 -9.15 1.06 14.61
C ILE A 34 -7.87 0.24 14.48
N ILE A 35 -7.86 -0.78 13.62
CA ILE A 35 -6.72 -1.65 13.41
C ILE A 35 -6.00 -1.25 12.13
N LEU A 36 -4.73 -0.86 12.25
CA LEU A 36 -3.82 -0.64 11.13
C LEU A 36 -2.95 -1.88 10.91
N VAL A 37 -3.17 -2.58 9.79
CA VAL A 37 -2.43 -3.78 9.42
C VAL A 37 -1.22 -3.40 8.58
N VAL A 38 -0.04 -3.84 9.03
CA VAL A 38 1.25 -3.59 8.35
C VAL A 38 1.97 -4.90 7.98
N SER A 39 1.51 -6.04 8.50
CA SER A 39 2.09 -7.34 8.19
C SER A 39 1.80 -7.76 6.75
N ASN A 40 2.78 -8.36 6.07
CA ASN A 40 2.65 -8.80 4.68
C ASN A 40 2.19 -10.27 4.56
N PRO A 41 1.43 -10.62 3.51
CA PRO A 41 0.88 -9.75 2.47
C PRO A 41 -0.27 -8.88 3.00
N VAL A 42 -0.10 -7.56 2.96
CA VAL A 42 -0.93 -6.61 3.74
C VAL A 42 -2.38 -6.60 3.30
N ASP A 43 -2.65 -6.72 2.00
CA ASP A 43 -4.01 -6.68 1.46
C ASP A 43 -4.84 -7.88 1.95
N ILE A 44 -4.24 -9.08 1.90
CA ILE A 44 -4.90 -10.31 2.36
C ILE A 44 -5.02 -10.32 3.88
N LEU A 45 -3.97 -9.90 4.61
CA LEU A 45 -4.02 -9.88 6.08
C LEU A 45 -4.96 -8.80 6.62
N SER A 46 -5.21 -7.72 5.88
CA SER A 46 -6.25 -6.74 6.18
C SER A 46 -7.64 -7.36 6.05
N TYR A 47 -7.89 -8.12 4.99
CA TYR A 47 -9.13 -8.87 4.82
C TYR A 47 -9.34 -9.91 5.95
N VAL A 48 -8.31 -10.69 6.27
CA VAL A 48 -8.32 -11.64 7.38
C VAL A 48 -8.64 -10.94 8.70
N THR A 49 -7.99 -9.81 8.98
CA THR A 49 -8.23 -9.01 10.19
C THR A 49 -9.67 -8.54 10.27
N TRP A 50 -10.24 -8.05 9.18
CA TRP A 50 -11.64 -7.66 9.12
C TRP A 50 -12.57 -8.83 9.45
N LYS A 51 -12.33 -10.01 8.87
CA LYS A 51 -13.15 -11.20 9.15
C LYS A 51 -13.02 -11.70 10.59
N LEU A 52 -11.81 -11.71 11.14
CA LEU A 52 -11.56 -12.20 12.50
C LEU A 52 -12.02 -11.22 13.59
N SER A 53 -11.96 -9.91 13.32
CA SER A 53 -12.31 -8.88 14.31
C SER A 53 -13.80 -8.70 14.50
N GLY A 54 -14.62 -8.98 13.47
CA GLY A 54 -16.05 -8.67 13.49
C GLY A 54 -16.36 -7.16 13.47
N LEU A 55 -15.35 -6.31 13.31
CA LEU A 55 -15.52 -4.86 13.22
C LEU A 55 -16.12 -4.45 11.87
N PRO A 56 -16.79 -3.28 11.78
CA PRO A 56 -17.17 -2.73 10.49
C PRO A 56 -15.92 -2.41 9.65
N HIS A 57 -16.03 -2.58 8.33
CA HIS A 57 -14.89 -2.52 7.39
C HIS A 57 -14.05 -1.24 7.50
N HIS A 58 -14.67 -0.08 7.78
CA HIS A 58 -13.99 1.21 7.91
C HIS A 58 -13.08 1.32 9.16
N ARG A 59 -13.06 0.32 10.03
CA ARG A 59 -12.19 0.24 11.23
C ARG A 59 -10.97 -0.63 11.02
N VAL A 60 -10.83 -1.28 9.87
CA VAL A 60 -9.68 -2.12 9.53
C VAL A 60 -9.02 -1.54 8.29
N ILE A 61 -7.82 -1.01 8.46
CA ILE A 61 -7.08 -0.31 7.42
C ILE A 61 -5.77 -1.07 7.20
N GLY A 62 -5.48 -1.43 5.95
CA GLY A 62 -4.16 -1.90 5.56
C GLY A 62 -3.25 -0.72 5.22
N SER A 63 -1.96 -0.81 5.52
CA SER A 63 -1.01 0.21 5.06
C SER A 63 -0.95 0.31 3.53
N GLY A 64 -1.22 -0.80 2.84
CA GLY A 64 -1.37 -0.89 1.38
C GLY A 64 -0.22 -0.20 0.64
N THR A 65 -0.58 0.53 -0.41
CA THR A 65 0.34 1.26 -1.30
C THR A 65 0.67 2.68 -0.84
N ASN A 66 0.44 3.02 0.44
CA ASN A 66 0.71 4.37 0.96
C ASN A 66 2.19 4.72 0.85
N LEU A 67 3.09 3.81 1.26
CA LEU A 67 4.52 4.02 1.17
C LEU A 67 4.99 4.09 -0.29
N ASP A 68 4.44 3.25 -1.17
CA ASP A 68 4.77 3.23 -2.59
C ASP A 68 4.39 4.56 -3.25
N THR A 69 3.19 5.07 -2.95
CA THR A 69 2.73 6.38 -3.41
C THR A 69 3.65 7.50 -2.92
N ALA A 70 4.02 7.50 -1.63
CA ALA A 70 4.92 8.50 -1.07
C ALA A 70 6.32 8.46 -1.73
N ARG A 71 6.87 7.26 -1.95
CA ARG A 71 8.15 7.06 -2.65
C ARG A 71 8.07 7.56 -4.08
N PHE A 72 6.99 7.28 -4.80
CA PHE A 72 6.88 7.72 -6.18
C PHE A 72 6.74 9.24 -6.29
N LYS A 73 5.95 9.87 -5.40
CA LYS A 73 5.89 11.32 -5.27
C LYS A 73 7.29 11.92 -5.01
N GLN A 74 8.11 11.27 -4.19
CA GLN A 74 9.48 11.70 -3.92
C GLN A 74 10.37 11.63 -5.17
N LEU A 75 10.29 10.55 -5.96
CA LEU A 75 11.05 10.43 -7.20
C LEU A 75 10.70 11.52 -8.22
N ILE A 76 9.40 11.83 -8.35
CA ILE A 76 8.92 12.91 -9.22
C ILE A 76 9.42 14.27 -8.71
N SER A 77 9.31 14.51 -7.41
CA SER A 77 9.82 15.73 -6.75
C SER A 77 11.31 15.96 -7.03
N LEU A 78 12.13 14.91 -6.88
CA LEU A 78 13.56 14.97 -7.18
C LEU A 78 13.84 15.21 -8.66
N LYS A 79 13.08 14.57 -9.56
CA LYS A 79 13.24 14.69 -11.01
C LYS A 79 12.95 16.11 -11.52
N PHE A 80 11.93 16.77 -10.97
CA PHE A 80 11.51 18.10 -11.41
C PHE A 80 12.05 19.24 -10.54
N GLY A 81 12.76 18.94 -9.44
CA GLY A 81 13.26 19.95 -8.51
C GLY A 81 12.15 20.73 -7.80
N ILE A 82 11.02 20.07 -7.53
CA ILE A 82 9.81 20.66 -6.93
C ILE A 82 9.55 20.08 -5.55
N ASN A 83 8.73 20.76 -4.74
CA ASN A 83 8.29 20.22 -3.45
C ASN A 83 7.40 18.97 -3.65
N ILE A 84 7.62 17.91 -2.87
CA ILE A 84 6.81 16.69 -2.87
C ILE A 84 5.32 16.95 -2.58
N GLN A 85 5.01 17.99 -1.81
CA GLN A 85 3.63 18.42 -1.53
C GLN A 85 2.93 18.98 -2.76
N SER A 86 3.68 19.40 -3.78
CA SER A 86 3.16 19.87 -5.06
C SER A 86 2.92 18.74 -6.07
N VAL A 87 3.22 17.49 -5.71
CA VAL A 87 3.00 16.32 -6.58
C VAL A 87 1.77 15.59 -6.10
N ASP A 88 0.73 15.47 -6.92
CA ASP A 88 -0.44 14.65 -6.63
C ASP A 88 -0.50 13.46 -7.58
N MET A 89 -0.44 12.26 -7.02
CA MET A 89 -0.53 11.01 -7.74
C MET A 89 -0.82 9.85 -6.77
N TRP A 90 -1.31 8.73 -7.30
CA TRP A 90 -1.64 7.55 -6.53
C TRP A 90 -1.07 6.26 -7.13
N ILE A 91 -0.55 5.38 -6.28
CA ILE A 91 -0.36 3.97 -6.61
C ILE A 91 -1.50 3.19 -5.94
N LEU A 92 -2.23 2.39 -6.70
CA LEU A 92 -3.39 1.62 -6.25
C LEU A 92 -3.20 0.12 -6.50
N GLY A 93 -4.13 -0.70 -6.02
CA GLY A 93 -4.12 -2.15 -6.24
C GLY A 93 -3.41 -2.91 -5.13
N GLU A 94 -2.89 -4.10 -5.47
CA GLU A 94 -2.10 -4.94 -4.55
C GLU A 94 -0.80 -4.24 -4.17
N HIS A 95 -0.43 -4.26 -2.90
CA HIS A 95 0.90 -3.83 -2.48
C HIS A 95 1.96 -4.85 -2.93
N GLY A 96 2.83 -4.42 -3.84
CA GLY A 96 3.94 -5.19 -4.40
C GLY A 96 3.98 -5.13 -5.92
N ASP A 97 4.45 -6.22 -6.53
CA ASP A 97 4.77 -6.33 -7.96
C ASP A 97 3.57 -6.02 -8.88
N SER A 98 2.33 -6.26 -8.43
CA SER A 98 1.10 -6.01 -9.19
C SER A 98 0.47 -4.64 -8.94
N SER A 99 1.15 -3.75 -8.21
CA SER A 99 0.65 -2.40 -7.95
C SER A 99 0.51 -1.57 -9.23
N VAL A 100 -0.42 -0.62 -9.24
CA VAL A 100 -0.80 0.15 -10.42
C VAL A 100 -0.55 1.64 -10.18
N PRO A 101 0.48 2.25 -10.78
CA PRO A 101 0.65 3.69 -10.78
C PRO A 101 -0.41 4.35 -11.67
N VAL A 102 -1.24 5.22 -11.09
CA VAL A 102 -2.32 5.91 -11.79
C VAL A 102 -1.76 7.16 -12.46
N PHE A 103 -1.03 6.99 -13.56
CA PHE A 103 -0.41 8.10 -14.31
C PHE A 103 -1.42 9.15 -14.79
N SER A 104 -2.65 8.75 -15.07
CA SER A 104 -3.74 9.67 -15.43
C SER A 104 -4.09 10.66 -14.32
N SER A 105 -3.76 10.36 -13.06
CA SER A 105 -3.96 11.25 -11.90
C SER A 105 -2.79 12.18 -11.63
N LEU A 106 -1.63 11.97 -12.29
CA LEU A 106 -0.41 12.70 -11.98
C LEU A 106 -0.54 14.20 -12.29
N ARG A 107 -0.39 15.00 -11.25
CA ARG A 107 -0.40 16.46 -11.28
C ARG A 107 0.82 17.04 -10.57
N VAL A 108 1.33 18.14 -11.10
CA VAL A 108 2.35 18.98 -10.48
C VAL A 108 1.78 20.39 -10.34
N GLY A 109 1.50 20.80 -9.11
CA GLY A 109 0.63 21.94 -8.85
C GLY A 109 -0.72 21.76 -9.56
N ASP A 110 -1.17 22.78 -10.28
CA ASP A 110 -2.43 22.73 -11.01
C ASP A 110 -2.33 22.07 -12.40
N VAL A 111 -1.13 21.67 -12.82
CA VAL A 111 -0.87 21.12 -14.16
C VAL A 111 -0.94 19.59 -14.14
N ALA A 112 -1.85 19.04 -14.95
CA ALA A 112 -1.89 17.60 -15.21
C ALA A 112 -0.79 17.20 -16.19
N LEU A 113 0.08 16.26 -15.80
CA LEU A 113 1.15 15.74 -16.67
C LEU A 113 0.68 14.62 -17.59
N ALA A 114 -0.55 14.12 -17.40
CA ALA A 114 -1.16 13.03 -18.15
C ALA A 114 -1.43 13.32 -19.65
N GLY A 115 -1.09 14.52 -20.14
CA GLY A 115 -1.35 14.95 -21.53
C GLY A 115 -0.20 14.72 -22.52
N ASN A 116 1.06 14.61 -22.05
CA ASN A 116 2.22 14.44 -22.93
C ASN A 116 2.80 13.02 -22.82
N LYS A 117 2.59 12.20 -23.86
CA LYS A 117 3.13 10.82 -23.93
C LYS A 117 4.64 10.74 -23.65
N SER A 118 5.41 11.76 -24.04
CA SER A 118 6.87 11.80 -23.82
C SER A 118 7.26 11.86 -22.33
N ASP A 119 6.46 12.51 -21.49
CA ASP A 119 6.79 12.71 -20.07
C ASP A 119 6.45 11.47 -19.25
N CYS A 120 5.34 10.78 -19.58
CA CYS A 120 4.98 9.49 -19.00
C CYS A 120 5.96 8.38 -19.37
N GLU A 121 6.47 8.34 -20.60
CA GLU A 121 7.46 7.34 -21.02
C GLU A 121 8.78 7.46 -20.26
N ASN A 122 9.18 8.68 -19.90
CA ASN A 122 10.36 8.93 -19.08
C ASN A 122 10.18 8.65 -17.59
N LEU A 123 8.96 8.30 -17.14
CA LEU A 123 8.64 7.89 -15.76
C LEU A 123 8.52 6.37 -15.61
N LYS A 124 8.79 5.60 -16.68
CA LYS A 124 8.73 4.13 -16.70
C LYS A 124 9.73 3.43 -15.76
N LYS A 125 10.68 4.15 -15.15
CA LYS A 125 11.58 3.61 -14.11
C LYS A 125 10.90 3.34 -12.75
N TRP A 126 9.58 3.47 -12.65
CA TRP A 126 8.85 3.22 -11.40
C TRP A 126 8.95 1.77 -10.90
N GLU A 127 9.32 0.82 -11.77
CA GLU A 127 9.64 -0.56 -11.38
C GLU A 127 10.74 -0.64 -10.31
N GLU A 128 11.56 0.40 -10.14
CA GLU A 128 12.60 0.52 -9.11
C GLU A 128 12.06 0.87 -7.69
N ILE A 129 10.73 1.00 -7.51
CA ILE A 129 10.11 1.39 -6.23
C ILE A 129 9.88 0.20 -5.28
N HIS A 130 9.84 -1.02 -5.84
CA HIS A 130 9.70 -2.30 -5.14
C HIS A 130 11.03 -3.06 -5.11
#